data_AF-A0A1H3YNJ4-F1
#
_entry.id   AF-A0A1H3YNJ4-F1
#
_cell.length_a   1.000
_cell.length_b   1.000
_cell.length_c   1.000
_cell.angle_alpha   90.00
_cell.angle_beta   90.00
_cell.angle_gamma   90.00
#
_symmetry.space_group_name_H-M   'P 1'
#
loop_
_entity.id
_entity.type
_entity.pdbx_description
1 polymer ?
#
loop_
_entity_poly.entity_id
_entity_poly.type
_entity_poly.pdbx_seq_one_letter_code
_entity_poly.pdbx_strand_id
1 'polypeptide(L)' 'MSTIHLTAQLKQLLNRGYSIDDVRNLVTVPHEVLEQAIHEHHLQEHSRRHDRLLQGQAEFAMRLGRH' A
#
# COMPACT_ATOMS: atom_id res chain seq x y z
N MET A 1 -19.66 8.46 -10.93
CA MET A 1 -18.49 7.60 -10.66
C MET A 1 -18.34 7.48 -9.15
N SER A 2 -18.36 6.27 -8.60
CA SER A 2 -18.26 6.07 -7.15
C SER A 2 -16.82 6.31 -6.68
N THR A 3 -16.66 7.07 -5.59
CA THR A 3 -15.37 7.41 -4.95
C THR A 3 -14.47 6.19 -4.72
N ILE A 4 -15.05 5.05 -4.37
CA ILE A 4 -14.36 3.77 -4.15
C ILE A 4 -13.58 3.30 -5.40
N HIS A 5 -14.16 3.48 -6.60
CA HIS A 5 -13.52 3.10 -7.86
C HIS A 5 -12.38 4.05 -8.23
N LEU A 6 -12.46 5.29 -7.79
CA LEU A 6 -11.44 6.32 -8.00
C LEU A 6 -10.22 6.04 -7.13
N THR A 7 -10.43 5.73 -5.84
CA THR A 7 -9.36 5.35 -4.91
C THR A 7 -8.59 4.12 -5.39
N ALA A 8 -9.30 3.12 -5.92
CA ALA A 8 -8.67 1.92 -6.49
C ALA A 8 -7.78 2.24 -7.70
N GLN A 9 -8.23 3.12 -8.60
CA GLN A 9 -7.45 3.55 -9.77
C GLN A 9 -6.21 4.38 -9.36
N LEU A 10 -6.35 5.27 -8.37
CA LEU A 10 -5.23 6.03 -7.82
C LEU A 10 -4.17 5.10 -7.22
N LYS A 11 -4.59 4.08 -6.46
CA LYS A 11 -3.70 3.04 -5.93
C LYS A 11 -2.98 2.26 -7.03
N GLN A 12 -3.64 1.97 -8.14
CA GLN A 12 -3.02 1.28 -9.28
C GLN A 12 -1.96 2.14 -9.98
N LEU A 13 -2.17 3.46 -10.08
CA LEU A 13 -1.19 4.38 -10.63
C LEU A 13 0.04 4.49 -9.73
N LEU A 14 -0.15 4.64 -8.41
CA LEU A 14 0.94 4.67 -7.44
C LEU A 14 1.77 3.37 -7.48
N ASN A 15 1.11 2.20 -7.55
CA ASN A 15 1.80 0.92 -7.69
C ASN A 15 2.57 0.76 -9.02
N ARG A 16 2.23 1.51 -10.07
CA ARG A 16 2.96 1.53 -11.34
C ARG A 16 4.18 2.46 -11.33
N GLY A 17 4.41 3.19 -10.23
CA GLY A 17 5.54 4.11 -10.08
C GLY A 17 5.25 5.55 -10.49
N TYR A 18 3.98 5.90 -10.72
CA TYR A 18 3.60 7.30 -10.93
C TYR A 18 3.72 8.08 -9.62
N SER A 19 4.29 9.29 -9.70
CA SER A 19 4.38 10.18 -8.55
C SER A 19 3.01 10.74 -8.19
N ILE A 20 2.83 11.10 -6.93
CA ILE A 20 1.60 11.71 -6.42
C ILE A 20 1.21 12.96 -7.24
N ASP A 21 2.22 13.74 -7.68
CA ASP A 21 2.01 14.94 -8.51
C ASP A 21 1.49 14.60 -9.91
N ASP A 22 2.05 13.57 -10.56
CA ASP A 22 1.55 13.07 -11.84
C ASP A 22 0.11 12.57 -11.73
N VAL A 23 -0.20 11.84 -10.66
CA VAL A 23 -1.54 11.31 -10.41
C VAL A 23 -2.55 12.45 -10.15
N ARG A 24 -2.14 13.48 -9.42
CA ARG A 24 -2.94 14.70 -9.19
C ARG A 24 -3.17 15.49 -10.48
N ASN A 25 -2.21 15.52 -11.38
CA ASN A 25 -2.35 16.17 -12.69
C ASN A 25 -3.17 15.34 -13.69
N LEU A 26 -3.07 14.00 -13.63
CA LEU A 26 -3.77 13.06 -14.53
C LEU A 26 -5.27 12.98 -14.25
N VAL A 27 -5.66 13.13 -12.99
CA VAL A 27 -7.04 13.02 -12.57
C VAL A 27 -7.33 14.24 -11.74
N THR A 28 -8.26 15.09 -12.18
CA THR A 28 -8.73 16.25 -11.40
C THR A 28 -9.52 15.72 -10.19
N VAL A 29 -8.83 15.15 -9.21
CA VAL A 29 -9.41 14.49 -8.05
C VAL A 29 -9.38 15.38 -6.81
N PRO A 30 -10.40 15.28 -5.95
CA PRO A 30 -10.39 15.95 -4.64
C PRO A 30 -9.17 15.51 -3.82
N HIS A 31 -8.52 16.46 -3.16
CA HIS A 31 -7.33 16.25 -2.35
C HIS A 31 -7.52 15.14 -1.30
N GLU A 32 -8.69 15.11 -0.66
CA GLU A 32 -9.04 14.13 0.37
C GLU A 32 -9.02 12.69 -0.15
N VAL A 33 -9.49 12.46 -1.38
CA VAL A 33 -9.52 11.12 -1.98
C VAL A 33 -8.10 10.64 -2.32
N LEU A 34 -7.24 11.56 -2.74
CA LEU A 34 -5.84 11.27 -3.03
C LEU A 34 -5.06 10.95 -1.75
N GLU A 35 -5.23 11.77 -0.70
CA GLU A 35 -4.58 11.51 0.58
C GLU A 35 -5.04 10.20 1.21
N GLN A 36 -6.33 9.87 1.11
CA GLN A 36 -6.83 8.58 1.58
C GLN A 36 -6.19 7.41 0.82
N ALA A 37 -6.05 7.52 -0.51
CA ALA A 37 -5.40 6.49 -1.32
C ALA A 37 -3.92 6.30 -0.95
N ILE A 38 -3.18 7.39 -0.70
CA ILE A 38 -1.78 7.38 -0.28
C ILE A 38 -1.64 6.77 1.11
N HIS A 39 -2.46 7.20 2.06
CA HIS A 39 -2.45 6.70 3.42
C HIS A 39 -2.72 5.19 3.46
N GLU A 40 -3.74 4.73 2.74
CA GLU A 40 -4.05 3.31 2.64
C GLU A 40 -2.96 2.50 1.93
N HIS A 41 -2.23 3.09 0.96
CA HIS A 41 -1.12 2.43 0.29
C HIS A 41 0.06 2.22 1.25
N HIS A 42 0.45 3.27 1.98
CA HIS A 42 1.50 3.18 3.01
C HIS A 42 1.14 2.19 4.12
N LEU A 43 -0.13 2.18 4.58
CA LEU A 43 -0.59 1.25 5.59
C LEU A 43 -0.48 -0.21 5.12
N GLN A 44 -0.81 -0.49 3.85
CA GLN A 44 -0.64 -1.82 3.26
C GLN A 44 0.83 -2.23 3.13
N GLU A 45 1.72 -1.31 2.74
CA GLU A 45 3.16 -1.60 2.68
C GLU A 45 3.74 -1.90 4.06
N HIS A 46 3.36 -1.12 5.07
CA HIS A 46 3.79 -1.33 6.45
C HIS A 46 3.32 -2.69 6.97
N SER A 47 2.05 -3.03 6.75
CA SER A 47 1.49 -4.33 7.12
C SER A 47 2.22 -5.48 6.42
N ARG A 48 2.48 -5.38 5.12
CA ARG A 48 3.24 -6.40 4.36
C ARG A 48 4.67 -6.59 4.88
N ARG A 49 5.35 -5.50 5.27
CA ARG A 49 6.69 -5.58 5.87
C ARG A 49 6.64 -6.26 7.24
N HIS A 50 5.64 -5.92 8.04
CA HIS A 50 5.43 -6.52 9.36
C HIS A 50 5.14 -8.02 9.27
N ASP A 51 4.26 -8.44 8.35
CA ASP A 51 3.96 -9.87 8.09
C ASP A 51 5.22 -10.66 7.70
N ARG A 52 6.07 -10.11 6.81
CA ARG A 52 7.34 -10.75 6.44
C ARG A 52 8.29 -10.90 7.63
N LEU A 53 8.34 -9.90 8.51
CA LEU A 53 9.15 -9.93 9.73
C LEU A 53 8.66 -10.99 10.73
N LEU A 54 7.34 -11.09 10.91
CA LEU A 54 6.73 -12.13 11.76
C LEU A 54 6.94 -13.53 11.18
N GLN A 55 6.79 -13.68 9.87
CA GLN A 55 7.03 -14.95 9.18
C GLN A 55 8.50 -15.39 9.33
N GLY A 56 9.45 -14.47 9.19
CA GLY A 56 10.88 -14.75 9.42
C GLY A 56 11.18 -15.14 10.87
N GLN A 57 10.52 -14.49 11.85
CA GLN A 57 10.65 -14.88 13.27
C GLN A 57 10.08 -16.27 13.55
N ALA A 58 8.91 -16.60 12.98
CA ALA A 58 8.30 -17.92 13.12
C ALA A 58 9.18 -19.01 12.49
N GLU A 59 9.74 -18.76 11.30
CA GLU A 59 10.63 -19.70 10.61
C GLU A 59 11.94 -19.93 11.39
N PHE A 60 12.49 -18.87 11.98
CA PHE A 60 13.67 -18.97 12.84
C PHE A 60 13.38 -19.78 14.13
N ALA A 61 12.27 -19.50 14.81
CA ALA A 61 11.86 -20.24 16.00
C ALA A 61 11.60 -21.73 15.70
N MET A 62 10.96 -22.04 14.57
CA MET A 62 10.76 -23.43 14.12
C MET A 62 12.07 -24.15 13.83
N ARG A 63 13.08 -23.45 13.32
CA ARG A 63 14.41 -24.03 13.07
C ARG A 63 15.18 -24.28 14.39
N LEU A 64 15.00 -23.42 15.39
CA LEU A 64 15.61 -23.58 16.71
C LEU A 64 14.97 -24.69 17.57
N GLY A 65 13.66 -24.90 17.45
CA GLY A 65 12.95 -25.96 18.19
C GLY A 65 13.14 -27.38 17.65
N ARG A 66 13.93 -27.55 16.58
CA ARG A 66 14.21 -28.84 15.93
C ARG A 66 15.57 -29.46 16.34
N HIS A 67 16.30 -28.82 17.25
CA HIS A 67 17.58 -29.28 17.77
C HIS A 67 17.48 -29.77 19.21
#